data_AF-A0AAE0KW61-F1
#
_entry.id   AF-A0AAE0KW61-F1
#
_cell.length_a   1.000
_cell.length_b   1.000
_cell.length_c   1.000
_cell.angle_alpha   90.00
_cell.angle_beta   90.00
_cell.angle_gamma   90.00
#
_symmetry.space_group_name_H-M   'P 1'
#
loop_
_entity.id
_entity.type
_entity.pdbx_description
1 polymer ?
#
loop_
_entity_poly.entity_id
_entity_poly.type
_entity_poly.pdbx_seq_one_letter_code
_entity_poly.pdbx_strand_id
1 'polypeptide(L)'
;MCSSTRKAMPLGLAWSAVHALEGTVGRSKCEVMRERVLGISPTCQVNVVADFVSKENCNAIFCDATFDVVLDAIDSAPVKATMIDACLRANVPIVTTGGTGGIVRPNGIVVEDLISTEFNALLASTRKYMRQHLKYPKGDVKQRRNRHKAAKGAWGVAAIYVPENGDAKSVPPRPASACTAAAPSVTSGKIGCVGAAGSAAFVTGSIGFFAASYIVNWLVAQNTERAPLDAA
;
A
#
# COMPACT_ATOMS: atom_id res chain seq x y z
N MET A 1 -1.66 36.32 30.02
CA MET A 1 -2.08 34.95 30.38
C MET A 1 -2.71 34.31 29.14
N CYS A 2 -1.97 33.47 28.43
CA CYS A 2 -2.37 32.85 27.17
C CYS A 2 -3.23 31.61 27.45
N SER A 3 -4.53 31.67 27.15
CA SER A 3 -5.45 30.54 27.20
C SER A 3 -5.42 29.77 25.88
N SER A 4 -4.53 28.78 25.79
CA SER A 4 -4.45 27.87 24.66
C SER A 4 -5.59 26.84 24.71
N THR A 5 -6.69 27.12 24.01
CA THR A 5 -7.72 26.14 23.67
C THR A 5 -7.23 25.30 22.49
N ARG A 6 -6.48 24.24 22.75
CA ARG A 6 -6.21 23.19 21.76
C ARG A 6 -7.53 22.47 21.44
N LYS A 7 -8.24 22.92 20.40
CA LYS A 7 -9.29 22.13 19.75
C LYS A 7 -8.65 20.82 19.30
N ALA A 8 -9.20 19.70 19.75
CA ALA A 8 -8.78 18.38 19.31
C ALA A 8 -8.96 18.28 17.79
N MET A 9 -7.85 18.12 17.06
CA MET A 9 -7.89 17.86 15.63
C MET A 9 -8.58 16.50 15.39
N PRO A 10 -9.51 16.41 14.41
CA PRO A 10 -10.20 15.16 14.13
C PRO A 10 -9.20 14.05 13.77
N LEU A 11 -9.41 12.86 14.37
CA LEU A 11 -8.57 11.66 14.27
C LEU A 11 -8.27 11.20 12.83
N GLY A 12 -9.01 11.69 11.83
CA GLY A 12 -8.75 11.41 10.41
C GLY A 12 -7.49 12.06 9.82
N LEU A 13 -6.90 13.04 10.51
CA LEU A 13 -5.77 13.84 9.98
C LEU A 13 -4.39 13.17 10.13
N ALA A 14 -4.26 12.13 10.96
CA ALA A 14 -2.95 11.63 11.38
C ALA A 14 -2.21 10.72 10.37
N TRP A 15 -2.92 10.16 9.40
CA TRP A 15 -2.41 9.09 8.52
C TRP A 15 -2.45 9.42 7.02
N SER A 16 -3.36 10.29 6.59
CA SER A 16 -3.46 10.78 5.21
C SER A 16 -2.71 12.11 5.05
N ALA A 17 -1.41 12.08 5.35
CA ALA A 17 -0.65 13.28 5.70
C ALA A 17 -0.63 14.40 4.64
N VAL A 18 -0.75 14.08 3.34
CA VAL A 18 -0.53 15.06 2.27
C VAL A 18 -1.79 15.89 1.93
N HIS A 19 -2.98 15.32 2.09
CA HIS A 19 -4.25 15.96 1.71
C HIS A 19 -5.16 16.23 2.91
N ALA A 20 -4.72 15.91 4.13
CA ALA A 20 -5.49 16.09 5.35
C ALA A 20 -5.06 17.39 6.05
N LEU A 21 -5.58 18.51 5.56
CA LEU A 21 -5.39 19.86 6.10
C LEU A 21 -6.71 20.35 6.69
N GLU A 22 -6.66 21.36 7.56
CA GLU A 22 -7.86 21.89 8.23
C GLU A 22 -8.96 22.32 7.23
N GLY A 23 -8.56 22.87 6.07
CA GLY A 23 -9.48 23.28 4.99
C GLY A 23 -9.94 22.18 4.04
N THR A 24 -9.49 20.92 4.19
CA THR A 24 -9.83 19.82 3.29
C THR A 24 -10.70 18.74 3.93
N VAL A 25 -11.03 18.89 5.22
CA VAL A 25 -11.92 17.98 5.94
C VAL A 25 -13.31 17.97 5.29
N GLY A 26 -13.84 16.76 5.03
CA GLY A 26 -15.15 16.57 4.40
C GLY A 26 -15.15 16.64 2.87
N ARG A 27 -14.03 17.02 2.24
CA ARG A 27 -13.88 16.98 0.78
C ARG A 27 -13.48 15.58 0.30
N SER A 28 -13.80 15.25 -0.95
CA SER A 28 -13.35 14.00 -1.58
C SER A 28 -11.82 13.96 -1.60
N LYS A 29 -11.24 12.85 -1.11
CA LYS A 29 -9.79 12.66 -1.10
C LYS A 29 -9.20 12.71 -2.51
N CYS A 30 -9.90 12.12 -3.48
CA CYS A 30 -9.44 12.06 -4.87
C CYS A 30 -9.41 13.45 -5.50
N GLU A 31 -10.43 14.28 -5.28
CA GLU A 31 -10.48 15.64 -5.82
C GLU A 31 -9.43 16.56 -5.20
N VAL A 32 -9.24 16.50 -3.87
CA VAL A 32 -8.19 17.28 -3.20
C VAL A 32 -6.80 16.89 -3.72
N MET A 33 -6.56 15.60 -3.97
CA MET A 33 -5.31 15.14 -4.56
C MET A 33 -5.15 15.58 -6.02
N ARG A 34 -6.22 15.57 -6.81
CA ARG A 34 -6.21 16.11 -8.19
C ARG A 34 -5.81 17.57 -8.21
N GLU A 35 -6.45 18.41 -7.39
CA GLU A 35 -6.12 19.84 -7.26
C GLU A 35 -4.64 20.03 -6.91
N ARG A 36 -4.13 19.21 -5.99
CA ARG A 36 -2.73 19.25 -5.60
C ARG A 36 -1.78 18.87 -6.74
N VAL A 37 -2.08 17.80 -7.50
CA VAL A 37 -1.27 17.37 -8.64
C VAL A 37 -1.24 18.44 -9.72
N LEU A 38 -2.40 19.01 -10.06
CA LEU A 38 -2.49 20.11 -11.04
C LEU A 38 -1.79 21.38 -10.56
N GLY A 39 -1.77 21.64 -9.26
CA GLY A 39 -0.98 22.72 -8.66
C GLY A 39 0.54 22.51 -8.76
N ILE A 40 1.01 21.25 -8.85
CA ILE A 40 2.43 20.91 -9.04
C ILE A 40 2.79 20.90 -10.53
N SER A 41 1.95 20.29 -11.37
CA SER A 41 2.15 20.18 -12.80
C SER A 41 0.82 20.40 -13.53
N PRO A 42 0.56 21.62 -14.04
CA PRO A 42 -0.70 21.96 -14.69
C PRO A 42 -0.97 21.18 -15.99
N THR A 43 0.10 20.67 -16.63
CA THR A 43 0.02 19.89 -17.86
C THR A 43 -0.28 18.40 -17.61
N CYS A 44 -0.29 17.96 -16.35
CA CYS A 44 -0.59 16.58 -15.99
C CYS A 44 -2.07 16.27 -16.22
N GLN A 45 -2.34 15.20 -16.97
CA GLN A 45 -3.71 14.70 -17.13
C GLN A 45 -4.07 13.83 -15.92
N VAL A 46 -5.06 14.27 -15.13
CA VAL A 46 -5.49 13.58 -13.91
C VAL A 46 -6.95 13.17 -14.05
N ASN A 47 -7.17 11.87 -14.14
CA ASN A 47 -8.51 11.27 -14.18
C ASN A 47 -8.88 10.76 -12.79
N VAL A 48 -9.99 11.26 -12.25
CA VAL A 48 -10.49 10.85 -10.93
C VAL A 48 -11.61 9.85 -11.09
N VAL A 49 -11.47 8.71 -10.41
CA VAL A 49 -12.53 7.72 -10.23
C VAL A 49 -12.95 7.76 -8.77
N ALA A 50 -14.12 8.31 -8.49
CA ALA A 50 -14.69 8.40 -7.15
C ALA A 50 -15.56 7.18 -6.84
N ASP A 51 -14.97 5.99 -6.94
CA ASP A 51 -15.64 4.71 -6.66
C ASP A 51 -14.70 3.75 -5.92
N PHE A 52 -15.27 2.79 -5.21
CA PHE A 52 -14.52 1.71 -4.61
C PHE A 52 -14.32 0.58 -5.61
N VAL A 53 -13.12 0.00 -5.60
CA VAL A 53 -12.84 -1.18 -6.41
C VAL A 53 -13.66 -2.37 -5.87
N SER A 54 -14.43 -3.00 -6.75
CA SER A 54 -15.28 -4.17 -6.51
C SER A 54 -15.05 -5.23 -7.57
N LYS A 55 -15.51 -6.47 -7.35
CA LYS A 55 -15.35 -7.55 -8.34
C LYS A 55 -16.03 -7.24 -9.67
N GLU A 56 -17.10 -6.46 -9.61
CA GLU A 56 -17.96 -6.13 -10.73
C GLU A 56 -17.35 -5.00 -11.59
N ASN A 57 -16.69 -4.02 -10.97
CA ASN A 57 -16.10 -2.88 -11.69
C ASN A 57 -14.60 -3.03 -12.00
N CYS A 58 -13.87 -3.94 -11.34
CA CYS A 58 -12.42 -4.14 -11.56
C CYS A 58 -12.08 -4.29 -13.05
N ASN A 59 -12.83 -5.11 -13.78
CA ASN A 59 -12.55 -5.36 -15.18
C ASN A 59 -12.78 -4.09 -16.02
N ALA A 60 -13.87 -3.36 -15.78
CA ALA A 60 -14.13 -2.11 -16.50
C ALA A 60 -13.06 -1.03 -16.19
N ILE A 61 -12.54 -1.02 -14.96
CA ILE A 61 -11.50 -0.06 -14.56
C ILE A 61 -10.15 -0.41 -15.18
N PHE A 62 -9.72 -1.67 -15.11
CA PHE A 62 -8.34 -2.07 -15.43
C PHE A 62 -8.16 -2.77 -16.78
N CYS A 63 -9.20 -3.36 -17.37
CA CYS A 63 -9.11 -4.02 -18.68
C CYS A 63 -9.38 -3.05 -19.84
N ASP A 64 -10.30 -2.10 -19.65
CA ASP A 64 -10.70 -1.15 -20.71
C ASP A 64 -9.78 0.08 -20.79
N ALA A 65 -8.95 0.28 -19.76
CA ALA A 65 -7.96 1.34 -19.71
C ALA A 65 -6.54 0.78 -19.92
N THR A 66 -5.79 1.37 -20.86
CA THR A 66 -4.39 1.03 -21.07
C THR A 66 -3.52 1.73 -20.03
N PHE A 67 -3.35 1.11 -18.87
CA PHE A 67 -2.37 1.55 -17.88
C PHE A 67 -1.01 0.90 -18.16
N ASP A 68 0.07 1.69 -18.17
CA ASP A 68 1.43 1.13 -18.22
C ASP A 68 1.76 0.32 -16.96
N VAL A 69 1.23 0.76 -15.83
CA VAL A 69 1.46 0.17 -14.51
C VAL A 69 0.39 0.61 -13.52
N VAL A 70 0.00 -0.27 -12.61
CA VAL A 70 -0.91 0.00 -11.50
C VAL A 70 -0.14 -0.03 -10.17
N LEU A 71 -0.30 1.02 -9.36
CA LEU A 71 0.18 1.05 -7.98
C LEU A 71 -0.97 0.82 -7.01
N ASP A 72 -0.89 -0.26 -6.25
CA ASP A 72 -1.90 -0.64 -5.28
C ASP A 72 -1.53 -0.18 -3.85
N ALA A 73 -2.34 0.75 -3.34
CA ALA A 73 -2.27 1.30 -1.98
C ALA A 73 -3.52 1.00 -1.13
N ILE A 74 -4.27 -0.06 -1.44
CA ILE A 74 -5.51 -0.43 -0.73
C ILE A 74 -5.23 -1.12 0.61
N ASP A 75 -5.96 -0.80 1.66
CA ASP A 75 -5.79 -1.39 3.01
C ASP A 75 -6.70 -2.62 3.28
N SER A 76 -7.64 -2.90 2.39
CA SER A 76 -8.56 -4.05 2.45
C SER A 76 -8.03 -5.26 1.68
N ALA A 77 -7.67 -6.34 2.39
CA ALA A 77 -7.10 -7.56 1.79
C ALA A 77 -7.99 -8.20 0.68
N PRO A 78 -9.32 -8.34 0.83
CA PRO A 78 -10.18 -8.89 -0.22
C PRO A 78 -10.19 -8.05 -1.50
N VAL A 79 -10.25 -6.73 -1.36
CA VAL A 79 -10.30 -5.78 -2.49
C VAL A 79 -8.94 -5.77 -3.19
N LYS A 80 -7.85 -5.64 -2.43
CA LYS A 80 -6.47 -5.75 -2.90
C LYS A 80 -6.24 -7.04 -3.70
N ALA A 81 -6.65 -8.20 -3.17
CA ALA A 81 -6.52 -9.48 -3.87
C ALA A 81 -7.31 -9.55 -5.19
N THR A 82 -8.52 -8.99 -5.21
CA THR A 82 -9.38 -8.97 -6.39
C THR A 82 -8.79 -8.06 -7.48
N MET A 83 -8.29 -6.88 -7.10
CA MET A 83 -7.64 -5.96 -8.01
C MET A 83 -6.36 -6.55 -8.63
N ILE A 84 -5.54 -7.22 -7.82
CA ILE A 84 -4.34 -7.92 -8.30
C ILE A 84 -4.72 -8.99 -9.33
N ASP A 85 -5.71 -9.82 -9.05
CA ASP A 85 -6.16 -10.85 -9.99
C ASP A 85 -6.71 -10.26 -11.30
N ALA A 86 -7.46 -9.16 -11.23
CA ALA A 86 -7.95 -8.47 -12.42
C ALA A 86 -6.80 -7.94 -13.29
N CYS A 87 -5.81 -7.27 -12.67
CA CYS A 87 -4.64 -6.76 -13.38
C CYS A 87 -3.82 -7.89 -14.03
N LEU A 88 -3.58 -8.97 -13.29
CA LEU A 88 -2.84 -10.14 -13.81
C LEU A 88 -3.56 -10.79 -14.99
N ARG A 89 -4.89 -10.92 -14.95
CA ARG A 89 -5.67 -11.47 -16.08
C ARG A 89 -5.70 -10.55 -17.29
N ALA A 90 -5.63 -9.24 -17.06
CA ALA A 90 -5.56 -8.22 -18.11
C ALA A 90 -4.13 -8.02 -18.66
N ASN A 91 -3.13 -8.74 -18.15
CA ASN A 91 -1.70 -8.50 -18.41
C ASN A 91 -1.26 -7.06 -18.12
N VAL A 92 -1.88 -6.42 -17.13
CA VAL A 92 -1.51 -5.08 -16.66
C VAL A 92 -0.50 -5.23 -15.51
N PRO A 93 0.72 -4.67 -15.66
CA PRO A 93 1.74 -4.70 -14.61
C PRO A 93 1.23 -4.04 -13.32
N ILE A 94 1.40 -4.71 -12.18
CA ILE A 94 0.94 -4.20 -10.89
C ILE A 94 2.02 -4.31 -9.81
N VAL A 95 2.15 -3.24 -9.03
CA VAL A 95 2.98 -3.15 -7.83
C VAL A 95 2.07 -2.93 -6.63
N THR A 96 2.21 -3.74 -5.58
CA THR A 96 1.37 -3.65 -4.37
C THR A 96 2.17 -3.20 -3.16
N THR A 97 1.50 -2.53 -2.22
CA THR A 97 2.09 -2.09 -0.96
C THR A 97 1.54 -2.88 0.23
N GLY A 98 2.41 -3.12 1.22
CA GLY A 98 2.04 -3.74 2.48
C GLY A 98 1.43 -2.77 3.49
N GLY A 99 0.86 -3.33 4.56
CA GLY A 99 0.31 -2.52 5.65
C GLY A 99 1.43 -1.86 6.46
N THR A 100 1.23 -0.62 6.90
CA THR A 100 2.22 0.19 7.63
C THR A 100 1.86 0.42 9.10
N GLY A 101 0.77 -0.18 9.58
CA GLY A 101 0.30 -0.02 10.96
C GLY A 101 1.30 -0.60 11.96
N GLY A 102 1.68 0.17 12.97
CA GLY A 102 2.61 -0.24 14.02
C GLY A 102 4.08 -0.24 13.62
N ILE A 103 4.41 0.29 12.45
CA ILE A 103 5.80 0.41 11.99
C ILE A 103 6.38 1.74 12.47
N VAL A 104 7.50 1.67 13.16
CA VAL A 104 8.15 2.85 13.78
C VAL A 104 9.32 3.35 12.96
N ARG A 105 10.04 2.45 12.30
CA ARG A 105 11.22 2.76 11.51
C ARG A 105 10.99 2.30 10.07
N PRO A 106 11.22 3.16 9.07
CA PRO A 106 11.12 2.78 7.66
C PRO A 106 12.39 2.10 7.14
N ASN A 107 13.38 1.82 8.00
CA ASN A 107 14.57 1.08 7.59
C ASN A 107 14.17 -0.37 7.24
N GLY A 108 14.66 -0.88 6.12
CA GLY A 108 14.32 -2.23 5.66
C GLY A 108 13.04 -2.32 4.83
N ILE A 109 12.71 -1.28 4.06
CA ILE A 109 11.79 -1.44 2.92
C ILE A 109 12.40 -2.49 1.98
N VAL A 110 11.61 -3.49 1.63
CA VAL A 110 11.99 -4.56 0.69
C VAL A 110 11.01 -4.63 -0.46
N VAL A 111 11.48 -5.18 -1.58
CA VAL A 111 10.65 -5.55 -2.73
C VAL A 111 10.81 -7.04 -2.95
N GLU A 112 9.70 -7.77 -2.86
CA GLU A 112 9.67 -9.22 -3.07
C GLU A 112 8.42 -9.59 -3.87
N ASP A 113 8.41 -10.77 -4.49
CA ASP A 113 7.16 -11.29 -5.05
C ASP A 113 6.13 -11.48 -3.93
N LEU A 114 4.87 -11.14 -4.21
CA LEU A 114 3.77 -11.21 -3.24
C LEU A 114 3.74 -12.55 -2.51
N ILE A 115 4.01 -13.67 -3.21
CA ILE A 115 4.01 -15.03 -2.65
C ILE A 115 5.03 -15.22 -1.53
N SER A 116 6.17 -14.51 -1.62
CA SER A 116 7.35 -14.65 -0.77
C SER A 116 7.34 -13.70 0.42
N THR A 117 6.45 -12.71 0.44
CA THR A 117 6.41 -11.69 1.49
C THR A 117 6.17 -12.28 2.88
N GLU A 118 6.92 -11.82 3.89
CA GLU A 118 6.85 -12.33 5.26
C GLU A 118 6.61 -11.20 6.26
N PHE A 119 6.16 -11.53 7.48
CA PHE A 119 6.01 -10.55 8.56
C PHE A 119 5.21 -9.29 8.17
N ASN A 120 4.16 -9.43 7.35
CA ASN A 120 3.22 -8.34 7.09
C ASN A 120 1.79 -8.88 7.09
N ALA A 121 0.96 -8.41 8.02
CA ALA A 121 -0.37 -8.98 8.25
C ALA A 121 -1.33 -8.76 7.06
N LEU A 122 -1.24 -7.59 6.39
CA LEU A 122 -2.08 -7.26 5.24
C LEU A 122 -1.75 -8.16 4.04
N LEU A 123 -0.45 -8.32 3.73
CA LEU A 123 -0.01 -9.16 2.62
C LEU A 123 -0.27 -10.65 2.90
N ALA A 124 -0.11 -11.10 4.16
CA ALA A 124 -0.45 -12.47 4.55
C ALA A 124 -1.94 -12.76 4.36
N SER A 125 -2.81 -11.81 4.74
CA SER A 125 -4.26 -11.90 4.54
C SER A 125 -4.63 -11.89 3.06
N THR A 126 -3.97 -11.04 2.27
CA THR A 126 -4.14 -10.97 0.80
C THR A 126 -3.79 -12.30 0.15
N ARG A 127 -2.61 -12.88 0.46
CA ARG A 127 -2.21 -14.21 -0.03
C ARG A 127 -3.18 -15.29 0.37
N LYS A 128 -3.71 -15.24 1.60
CA LYS A 128 -4.71 -16.21 2.07
C LYS A 128 -5.99 -16.09 1.23
N TYR A 129 -6.47 -14.87 0.98
CA TYR A 129 -7.66 -14.63 0.16
C TYR A 129 -7.47 -15.13 -1.28
N MET A 130 -6.34 -14.79 -1.93
CA MET A 130 -6.05 -15.25 -3.31
C MET A 130 -6.02 -16.78 -3.43
N ARG A 131 -5.46 -17.47 -2.44
CA ARG A 131 -5.43 -18.95 -2.43
C ARG A 131 -6.82 -19.58 -2.20
N GLN A 132 -7.62 -18.98 -1.32
CA GLN A 132 -8.93 -19.54 -0.94
C GLN A 132 -10.01 -19.25 -1.98
N HIS A 133 -10.04 -18.03 -2.53
CA HIS A 133 -11.14 -17.58 -3.38
C HIS A 133 -10.77 -17.48 -4.86
N LEU A 134 -9.49 -17.28 -5.18
CA LEU A 134 -9.02 -17.06 -6.56
C LEU A 134 -8.15 -18.23 -7.08
N LYS A 135 -8.01 -19.31 -6.29
CA LYS A 135 -7.32 -20.57 -6.65
C LYS A 135 -5.83 -20.43 -7.01
N TYR A 136 -5.13 -19.43 -6.47
CA TYR A 136 -3.68 -19.29 -6.68
C TYR A 136 -2.88 -20.42 -6.02
N PRO A 137 -1.75 -20.86 -6.63
CA PRO A 137 -0.95 -21.96 -6.11
C PRO A 137 -0.28 -21.60 -4.77
N LYS A 138 -0.03 -22.62 -3.94
CA LYS A 138 0.81 -22.46 -2.76
C LYS A 138 2.26 -22.35 -3.20
N GLY A 139 2.97 -21.31 -2.75
CA GLY A 139 4.39 -21.15 -3.00
C GLY A 139 5.21 -22.32 -2.46
N ASP A 140 6.33 -22.60 -3.12
CA ASP A 140 7.16 -23.76 -2.83
C ASP A 140 7.84 -23.61 -1.44
N VAL A 141 7.34 -24.34 -0.44
CA VAL A 141 7.76 -24.20 0.97
C VAL A 141 9.26 -24.52 1.15
N LYS A 142 9.84 -25.38 0.30
CA LYS A 142 11.26 -25.78 0.35
C LYS A 142 12.22 -24.68 -0.11
N GLN A 143 11.79 -23.76 -0.98
CA GLN A 143 12.61 -22.63 -1.41
C GLN A 143 12.68 -21.52 -0.36
N ARG A 144 11.76 -21.49 0.62
CA ARG A 144 11.79 -20.52 1.74
C ARG A 144 13.08 -20.55 2.55
N ARG A 145 13.82 -21.65 2.50
CA ARG A 145 15.10 -21.83 3.21
C ARG A 145 16.32 -21.36 2.40
N ASN A 146 16.16 -21.05 1.11
CA ASN A 146 17.24 -20.68 0.20
C ASN A 146 16.87 -19.41 -0.59
N ARG A 147 17.04 -18.22 0.03
CA ARG A 147 16.69 -16.90 -0.52
C ARG A 147 17.41 -16.50 -1.82
N HIS A 148 18.43 -17.26 -2.23
CA HIS A 148 19.32 -16.90 -3.35
C HIS A 148 18.93 -17.51 -4.71
N LYS A 149 17.81 -18.25 -4.80
CA LYS A 149 17.31 -18.81 -6.09
C LYS A 149 15.99 -18.16 -6.47
N ALA A 150 15.84 -17.84 -7.76
CA ALA A 150 14.57 -17.37 -8.34
C ALA A 150 13.44 -18.35 -7.99
N ALA A 151 12.35 -17.81 -7.44
CA ALA A 151 11.24 -18.60 -6.93
C ALA A 151 10.54 -19.33 -8.08
N LYS A 152 10.48 -20.66 -8.03
CA LYS A 152 9.70 -21.46 -8.97
C LYS A 152 8.23 -21.33 -8.55
N GLY A 153 7.41 -20.67 -9.36
CA GLY A 153 6.00 -20.38 -9.04
C GLY A 153 5.73 -19.01 -8.42
N ALA A 154 6.56 -18.00 -8.74
CA ALA A 154 6.25 -16.60 -8.45
C ALA A 154 4.89 -16.19 -9.03
N TRP A 155 4.18 -15.29 -8.35
CA TRP A 155 2.91 -14.76 -8.85
C TRP A 155 3.09 -13.60 -9.84
N GLY A 156 4.31 -13.05 -9.95
CA GLY A 156 4.62 -11.94 -10.85
C GLY A 156 4.14 -10.60 -10.30
N VAL A 157 3.97 -10.48 -8.97
CA VAL A 157 3.44 -9.27 -8.33
C VAL A 157 4.49 -8.73 -7.38
N ALA A 158 5.08 -7.58 -7.71
CA ALA A 158 6.05 -6.93 -6.82
C ALA A 158 5.33 -6.32 -5.62
N ALA A 159 5.73 -6.71 -4.42
CA ALA A 159 5.17 -6.22 -3.17
C ALA A 159 6.23 -5.43 -2.38
N ILE A 160 5.91 -4.17 -2.08
CA ILE A 160 6.76 -3.22 -1.38
C ILE A 160 6.25 -3.08 0.06
N TYR A 161 7.07 -3.45 1.03
CA TYR A 161 6.68 -3.41 2.43
C TYR A 161 7.89 -3.36 3.36
N VAL A 162 7.64 -3.09 4.64
CA VAL A 162 8.63 -3.24 5.70
C VAL A 162 8.23 -4.47 6.52
N PRO A 163 9.10 -5.49 6.67
CA PRO A 163 8.83 -6.65 7.49
C PRO A 163 8.68 -6.26 8.96
N GLU A 164 7.60 -6.71 9.60
CA GLU A 164 7.28 -6.50 11.01
C GLU A 164 8.12 -7.40 11.95
N ASN A 165 9.43 -7.49 11.73
CA ASN A 165 10.35 -8.22 12.61
C ASN A 165 10.46 -7.48 13.95
N GLY A 166 10.95 -8.16 15.01
CA GLY A 166 10.96 -7.63 16.39
C GLY A 166 11.52 -6.20 16.56
N ASP A 167 12.44 -5.79 15.69
CA ASP A 167 13.07 -4.46 15.70
C ASP A 167 12.21 -3.34 15.07
N ALA A 168 11.23 -3.69 14.23
CA ALA A 168 10.36 -2.74 13.52
C ALA A 168 9.14 -2.31 14.37
N LYS A 169 8.73 -3.14 15.33
CA LYS A 169 7.61 -2.87 16.28
C LYS A 169 8.03 -2.25 17.61
N SER A 170 9.32 -1.94 17.82
CA SER A 170 9.82 -1.48 19.12
C SER A 170 9.41 -0.01 19.39
N VAL A 171 8.11 0.24 19.65
CA VAL A 171 7.72 1.31 20.56
C VAL A 171 7.80 0.69 21.97
N PRO A 172 8.59 1.26 22.91
CA PRO A 172 8.46 0.85 24.30
C PRO A 172 6.99 1.01 24.73
N PRO A 173 6.44 0.13 25.59
CA PRO A 173 5.06 0.26 26.05
C PRO A 173 4.83 1.69 26.56
N ARG A 174 3.83 2.37 25.99
CA ARG A 174 3.49 3.75 26.33
C ARG A 174 3.18 3.81 27.83
N PRO A 175 3.69 4.80 28.59
CA PRO A 175 3.34 4.94 30.00
C PRO A 175 1.83 5.16 30.14
N ALA A 176 1.21 4.45 31.08
CA ALA A 176 -0.24 4.39 31.29
C ALA A 176 -0.95 5.75 31.47
N SER A 177 -0.19 6.83 31.74
CA SER A 177 -0.72 8.19 31.91
C SER A 177 -1.30 8.83 30.64
N ALA A 178 -1.09 8.24 29.45
CA ALA A 178 -1.55 8.82 28.19
C ALA A 178 -2.93 8.33 27.71
N CYS A 179 -3.62 7.49 28.48
CA CYS A 179 -4.92 6.92 28.11
C CYS A 179 -5.96 7.10 29.23
N THR A 180 -6.87 8.06 29.09
CA THR A 180 -8.10 8.15 29.91
C THR A 180 -9.28 7.38 29.31
N ALA A 181 -9.01 6.28 28.61
CA ALA A 181 -10.05 5.32 28.22
C ALA A 181 -9.48 3.91 28.28
N ALA A 182 -10.16 3.04 29.03
CA ALA A 182 -9.79 1.66 29.28
C ALA A 182 -9.42 0.92 27.98
N ALA A 183 -8.28 0.23 28.00
CA ALA A 183 -7.84 -0.61 26.89
C ALA A 183 -8.83 -1.78 26.71
N PRO A 184 -9.51 -1.91 25.55
CA PRO A 184 -10.24 -3.13 25.26
C PRO A 184 -9.24 -4.23 24.89
N SER A 185 -9.57 -5.46 25.29
CA SER A 185 -8.81 -6.66 24.96
C SER A 185 -8.64 -6.81 23.44
N VAL A 186 -7.42 -7.13 23.03
CA VAL A 186 -7.07 -7.44 21.64
C VAL A 186 -7.82 -8.71 21.23
N THR A 187 -8.98 -8.52 20.60
CA THR A 187 -9.71 -9.58 19.91
C THR A 187 -9.19 -9.65 18.48
N SER A 188 -8.51 -10.75 18.18
CA SER A 188 -7.99 -11.09 16.86
C SER A 188 -9.07 -10.97 15.78
N GLY A 189 -8.85 -10.11 14.78
CA GLY A 189 -9.55 -10.22 13.50
C GLY A 189 -10.24 -8.98 12.93
N LYS A 190 -10.18 -7.80 13.55
CA LYS A 190 -10.67 -6.55 12.94
C LYS A 190 -9.60 -5.46 13.00
N ILE A 191 -9.05 -5.10 11.84
CA ILE A 191 -8.26 -3.88 11.66
C ILE A 191 -9.28 -2.72 11.63
N GLY A 192 -9.69 -2.28 12.81
CA GLY A 192 -10.52 -1.10 13.00
C GLY A 192 -9.79 -0.12 13.91
N CYS A 193 -9.95 1.19 13.65
CA CYS A 193 -9.28 2.32 14.33
C CYS A 193 -9.55 2.47 15.84
N VAL A 194 -10.05 1.44 16.51
CA VAL A 194 -10.19 1.37 17.97
C VAL A 194 -9.42 0.12 18.42
N GLY A 195 -8.14 0.31 18.76
CA GLY A 195 -7.19 -0.78 19.07
C GLY A 195 -6.20 -1.12 17.95
N ALA A 196 -6.30 -0.49 16.78
CA ALA A 196 -5.32 -0.63 15.71
C ALA A 196 -3.97 0.01 16.06
N ALA A 197 -2.89 -0.64 15.66
CA ALA A 197 -1.55 -0.10 15.75
C ALA A 197 -1.47 1.25 15.00
N GLY A 198 -0.98 2.30 15.66
CA GLY A 198 -0.86 3.63 15.07
C GLY A 198 0.03 3.64 13.81
N SER A 199 -0.19 4.59 12.91
CA SER A 199 0.63 4.79 11.72
C SER A 199 1.38 6.13 11.81
N ALA A 200 2.56 6.21 11.20
CA ALA A 200 3.37 7.42 11.16
C ALA A 200 3.56 7.91 9.73
N ALA A 201 3.30 9.20 9.48
CA ALA A 201 3.34 9.82 8.17
C ALA A 201 4.69 9.64 7.44
N PHE A 202 5.80 9.66 8.18
CA PHE A 202 7.12 9.47 7.58
C PHE A 202 7.33 8.03 7.09
N VAL A 203 6.68 7.02 7.69
CA VAL A 203 6.77 5.63 7.23
C VAL A 203 5.91 5.43 5.98
N THR A 204 4.65 5.84 6.02
CA THR A 204 3.74 5.73 4.87
C THR A 204 4.24 6.53 3.68
N GLY A 205 4.74 7.75 3.92
CA GLY A 205 5.38 8.57 2.90
C GLY A 205 6.62 7.93 2.30
N SER A 206 7.50 7.33 3.13
CA SER A 206 8.70 6.65 2.65
C SER A 206 8.36 5.46 1.74
N ILE A 207 7.37 4.65 2.10
CA ILE A 207 6.91 3.53 1.25
C ILE A 207 6.31 4.04 -0.05
N GLY A 208 5.51 5.11 -0.01
CA GLY A 208 4.95 5.73 -1.21
C GLY A 208 6.03 6.27 -2.17
N PHE A 209 7.03 6.99 -1.65
CA PHE A 209 8.14 7.47 -2.47
C PHE A 209 9.01 6.35 -3.02
N PHE A 210 9.26 5.32 -2.21
CA PHE A 210 10.01 4.15 -2.67
C PHE A 210 9.25 3.42 -3.79
N ALA A 211 7.93 3.27 -3.67
CA ALA A 211 7.10 2.66 -4.70
C ALA A 211 7.11 3.47 -6.00
N ALA A 212 7.00 4.79 -5.92
CA ALA A 212 7.11 5.67 -7.09
C ALA A 212 8.48 5.52 -7.78
N SER A 213 9.56 5.53 -6.99
CA SER A 213 10.93 5.33 -7.52
C SER A 213 11.09 3.97 -8.20
N TYR A 214 10.60 2.90 -7.57
CA TYR A 214 10.64 1.55 -8.14
C TYR A 214 9.92 1.48 -9.49
N ILE A 215 8.71 2.04 -9.58
CA ILE A 215 7.91 2.05 -10.81
C ILE A 215 8.59 2.86 -11.92
N VAL A 216 9.08 4.06 -11.62
CA VAL A 216 9.74 4.92 -12.62
C VAL A 216 10.98 4.23 -13.19
N ASN A 217 11.84 3.66 -12.34
CA ASN A 217 13.02 2.94 -12.80
C ASN A 217 12.67 1.71 -13.65
N TRP A 218 11.60 1.00 -13.28
CA TRP A 218 11.10 -0.14 -14.04
C TRP A 218 10.58 0.28 -15.43
N LEU A 219 9.80 1.37 -15.52
CA LEU A 219 9.33 1.93 -16.80
C LEU A 219 10.48 2.38 -17.70
N VAL A 220 11.49 3.04 -17.13
CA VAL A 220 12.68 3.48 -17.87
C VAL A 220 13.47 2.28 -18.42
N ALA A 221 13.64 1.22 -17.62
CA ALA A 221 14.30 0.00 -18.07
C ALA A 221 13.55 -0.66 -19.24
N GLN A 222 12.22 -0.73 -19.18
CA GLN A 222 11.41 -1.27 -20.28
C GLN A 222 11.48 -0.44 -21.55
N ASN A 223 11.49 0.89 -21.44
CA ASN A 223 11.60 1.77 -22.61
C ASN A 223 12.99 1.69 -23.26
N THR A 224 14.03 1.43 -22.47
CA THR A 224 15.38 1.22 -22.99
C THR A 224 15.48 -0.10 -23.76
N GLU A 225 14.83 -1.16 -23.29
CA GLU A 225 14.74 -2.44 -24.01
C GLU A 225 13.83 -2.37 -25.25
N ARG A 226 12.87 -1.44 -25.30
CA ARG A 226 11.98 -1.19 -26.45
C ARG A 226 12.56 -0.23 -27.50
N ALA A 227 13.66 0.46 -27.21
CA ALA A 227 14.30 1.33 -28.19
C ALA A 227 14.93 0.47 -29.31
N PRO A 228 14.61 0.70 -30.59
CA PRO A 228 15.22 -0.07 -31.68
C PRO A 228 16.72 0.21 -31.71
N LEU A 229 17.52 -0.87 -31.82
CA LEU A 229 18.99 -0.83 -31.92
C LEU A 229 19.53 -0.19 -33.21
N ASP A 230 18.68 0.38 -34.07
CA ASP A 230 19.03 0.89 -35.40
C ASP A 230 18.85 2.42 -35.52
N ALA A 231 19.45 3.17 -34.59
CA ALA A 231 19.64 4.62 -34.73
C ALA A 231 21.06 5.02 -34.34
N ALA A 232 22.03 4.52 -35.08
CA ALA A 232 23.39 5.04 -35.19
C ALA A 232 23.94 4.76 -36.60
#